data_AF-A0A966EGT6-F1
#
_entry.id   AF-A0A966EGT6-F1
#
_cell.length_a   1.000
_cell.length_b   1.000
_cell.length_c   1.000
_cell.angle_alpha   90.00
_cell.angle_beta   90.00
_cell.angle_gamma   90.00
#
_symmetry.space_group_name_H-M   'P 1'
#
loop_
_entity.id
_entity.type
_entity.pdbx_description
1 polymer ?
#
loop_
_entity_poly.entity_id
_entity_poly.type
_entity_poly.pdbx_seq_one_letter_code
_entity_poly.pdbx_strand_id
1 'polypeptide(L)'
;MTALFNYGFRPFFLLAGVQAIVAMAVWLAVLHGMPWGIAWLAPVQWHTHEMIFGFIAAALAGFLLTAVASWTGQRGFAGPPLMVLV
;
A
#
# COMPACT_ATOMS: atom_id res chain seq x y z
N MET A 1 6.63 -15.64 16.12
CA MET A 1 6.24 -14.94 14.87
C MET A 1 6.61 -13.48 15.02
N THR A 2 7.23 -12.87 14.01
CA THR A 2 7.62 -11.46 14.03
C THR A 2 6.39 -10.58 14.20
N ALA A 3 6.49 -9.54 15.04
CA ALA A 3 5.37 -8.66 15.38
C ALA A 3 4.67 -8.08 14.14
N LEU A 4 5.40 -7.89 13.04
CA LEU A 4 4.88 -7.39 11.77
C LEU A 4 3.78 -8.28 11.19
N PHE A 5 3.88 -9.61 11.23
CA PHE A 5 2.93 -10.52 10.57
C PHE A 5 1.87 -11.10 11.51
N ASN A 6 1.59 -10.44 12.63
CA ASN A 6 0.57 -10.93 13.59
C ASN A 6 -0.87 -10.52 13.21
N TYR A 7 -1.04 -9.48 12.39
CA TYR A 7 -2.35 -8.99 11.92
C TYR A 7 -2.22 -8.32 10.57
N GLY A 8 -3.25 -8.42 9.72
CA GLY A 8 -3.26 -7.85 8.37
C GLY A 8 -3.00 -6.35 8.31
N PHE A 9 -3.54 -5.54 9.22
CA PHE A 9 -3.29 -4.09 9.19
C PHE A 9 -1.82 -3.73 9.37
N ARG A 10 -1.02 -4.55 10.07
CA ARG A 10 0.35 -4.19 10.48
C ARG A 10 1.30 -4.04 9.29
N PRO A 11 1.47 -5.03 8.39
CA PRO A 11 2.32 -4.87 7.22
C PRO A 11 1.67 -3.92 6.22
N PHE A 12 0.36 -4.03 5.99
CA PHE A 12 -0.29 -3.29 4.91
C PHE A 12 -0.46 -1.79 5.18
N PHE A 13 -0.71 -1.36 6.43
CA PHE A 13 -0.71 0.08 6.74
C PHE A 13 0.70 0.65 6.79
N LEU A 14 1.70 -0.15 7.17
CA LEU A 14 3.09 0.25 7.04
C LEU A 14 3.48 0.45 5.57
N LEU A 15 3.11 -0.50 4.69
CA LEU A 15 3.31 -0.37 3.24
C LEU A 15 2.58 0.84 2.66
N ALA A 16 1.33 1.08 3.07
CA ALA A 16 0.59 2.27 2.64
C ALA A 16 1.32 3.56 3.05
N GLY A 17 1.83 3.63 4.29
CA GLY A 17 2.62 4.77 4.76
C GLY A 17 3.93 4.97 3.98
N VAL A 18 4.69 3.88 3.77
CA VAL A 18 5.94 3.92 3.00
C VAL A 18 5.67 4.33 1.56
N GLN A 19 4.64 3.76 0.93
CA GLN A 19 4.26 4.10 -0.43
C GLN A 19 3.88 5.58 -0.52
N ALA A 20 3.08 6.11 0.41
CA ALA A 20 2.67 7.50 0.38
C ALA A 20 3.88 8.45 0.45
N ILE A 21 4.85 8.15 1.32
CA ILE A 21 6.09 8.93 1.42
C ILE A 21 6.85 8.90 0.09
N VAL A 22 7.06 7.71 -0.48
CA VAL A 22 7.79 7.55 -1.75
C VAL A 22 7.08 8.25 -2.90
N ALA A 23 5.79 8.00 -3.07
CA ALA A 23 4.98 8.55 -4.15
C ALA A 23 4.92 10.08 -4.08
N MET A 24 4.80 10.65 -2.87
CA MET A 24 4.82 12.10 -2.68
C MET A 24 6.21 12.70 -2.90
N ALA A 25 7.28 12.06 -2.44
CA ALA A 25 8.63 12.54 -2.69
C ALA A 25 8.93 12.62 -4.19
N VAL A 26 8.56 11.57 -4.93
CA VAL A 26 8.68 11.54 -6.39
C VAL A 26 7.77 12.60 -7.02
N TRP A 27 6.49 12.66 -6.63
CA TRP A 27 5.55 13.62 -7.20
C TRP A 27 6.01 15.07 -7.05
N LEU A 28 6.50 15.44 -5.86
CA LEU A 28 7.04 16.78 -5.63
C LEU A 28 8.29 17.06 -6.48
N ALA A 29 9.17 16.08 -6.67
CA ALA A 29 10.33 16.24 -7.56
C ALA A 29 9.88 16.47 -9.02
N VAL A 30 8.84 15.75 -9.48
CA VAL A 30 8.26 15.93 -10.82
C VAL A 30 7.69 17.34 -11.00
N LEU A 31 6.96 17.84 -10.00
CA LEU A 31 6.43 19.21 -10.02
C LEU A 31 7.56 20.27 -10.07
N HIS A 32 8.75 19.94 -9.57
CA HIS A 32 9.95 20.78 -9.67
C HIS A 32 10.78 20.53 -10.94
N GLY A 33 10.23 19.84 -11.94
CA GLY A 33 10.86 19.65 -13.25
C GLY A 33 11.76 18.42 -13.36
N MET A 34 11.73 17.50 -12.38
CA MET A 34 12.39 16.20 -12.55
C MET A 34 11.72 15.44 -13.71
N PRO A 35 12.49 15.00 -14.71
CA PRO A 35 11.95 14.16 -15.78
C PRO A 35 11.48 12.83 -15.18
N TRP A 36 10.22 12.49 -15.41
CA TRP A 36 9.62 11.29 -14.83
C TRP A 36 8.48 10.76 -15.68
N GLY A 37 8.42 9.45 -15.78
CA GLY A 37 7.35 8.73 -16.47
C GLY A 37 7.85 7.76 -17.52
N ILE A 38 6.91 6.97 -18.02
CA ILE A 38 7.05 6.16 -19.23
C ILE A 38 6.70 7.08 -20.40
N ALA A 39 7.43 7.00 -21.53
CA ALA A 39 7.32 7.93 -22.66
C ALA A 39 5.88 8.20 -23.16
N TRP A 40 4.97 7.26 -22.94
CA TRP A 40 3.57 7.30 -23.41
C TRP A 40 2.55 7.74 -22.34
N LEU A 41 3.00 8.03 -21.12
CA LEU A 41 2.12 8.21 -19.97
C LEU A 41 2.37 9.59 -19.34
N ALA A 42 1.33 10.41 -19.23
CA ALA A 42 1.45 11.72 -18.61
C ALA A 42 1.83 11.57 -17.13
N PRO A 43 2.67 12.45 -16.55
CA PRO A 43 3.10 12.31 -15.15
C PRO A 43 1.95 12.24 -14.14
N VAL A 44 0.87 12.98 -14.39
CA VAL A 44 -0.37 12.92 -13.59
C VAL A 44 -1.00 11.52 -13.62
N GLN A 45 -1.02 10.86 -14.78
CA GLN A 45 -1.58 9.51 -14.90
C GLN A 45 -0.76 8.50 -14.09
N TRP A 46 0.57 8.64 -14.07
CA TRP A 46 1.43 7.84 -13.21
C TRP A 46 1.13 8.08 -11.73
N HIS A 47 1.00 9.34 -11.32
CA HIS A 47 0.68 9.67 -9.93
C HIS A 47 -0.69 9.10 -9.50
N THR A 48 -1.71 9.23 -10.34
CA THR A 48 -3.03 8.63 -10.10
C THR A 48 -2.94 7.11 -10.00
N HIS A 49 -2.17 6.46 -10.87
CA HIS A 49 -1.92 5.02 -10.79
C HIS A 49 -1.30 4.63 -9.44
N GLU A 50 -0.26 5.34 -9.00
CA GLU A 50 0.38 5.08 -7.69
C GLU A 50 -0.57 5.28 -6.52
N MET A 51 -1.46 6.28 -6.57
CA MET A 51 -2.45 6.49 -5.51
C MET A 51 -3.48 5.36 -5.44
N ILE A 52 -3.92 4.83 -6.59
CA ILE A 52 -4.94 3.78 -6.64
C ILE A 52 -4.35 2.39 -6.37
N PHE A 53 -3.30 2.02 -7.10
CA PHE A 53 -2.77 0.66 -7.09
C PHE A 53 -1.62 0.45 -6.12
N GLY A 54 -0.98 1.52 -5.63
CA GLY A 54 -0.01 1.46 -4.55
C GLY A 54 -0.66 1.76 -3.20
N PHE A 55 -1.01 3.03 -2.97
CA PHE A 55 -1.51 3.51 -1.67
C PHE A 55 -2.85 2.87 -1.29
N ILE A 56 -3.89 3.07 -2.12
CA ILE A 56 -5.25 2.60 -1.82
C ILE A 56 -5.27 1.07 -1.77
N ALA A 57 -4.58 0.37 -2.67
CA ALA A 57 -4.52 -1.09 -2.64
C ALA A 57 -3.93 -1.61 -1.32
N ALA A 58 -2.82 -1.04 -0.83
CA ALA A 58 -2.24 -1.43 0.45
C ALA A 58 -3.18 -1.12 1.62
N ALA A 59 -3.75 0.09 1.66
CA ALA A 59 -4.71 0.47 2.70
C ALA A 59 -5.96 -0.44 2.70
N LEU A 60 -6.49 -0.76 1.52
CA LEU A 60 -7.65 -1.62 1.35
C LEU A 60 -7.35 -3.05 1.81
N ALA A 61 -6.20 -3.62 1.46
CA ALA A 61 -5.79 -4.93 1.93
C ALA A 61 -5.68 -4.99 3.47
N GLY A 62 -5.03 -4.00 4.08
CA GLY A 62 -4.90 -3.90 5.54
C GLY A 62 -6.25 -3.77 6.24
N PHE A 63 -7.16 -2.98 5.67
CA PHE A 63 -8.52 -2.83 6.15
C PHE A 63 -9.29 -4.15 6.05
N LEU A 64 -9.39 -4.76 4.86
CA LEU A 64 -10.21 -5.96 4.64
C LEU A 64 -9.73 -7.17 5.45
N LEU A 65 -8.41 -7.41 5.49
CA LEU A 65 -7.83 -8.52 6.26
C LEU A 65 -8.05 -8.40 7.77
N THR A 66 -8.39 -7.21 8.24
CA THR A 66 -8.66 -6.93 9.66
C THR A 66 -10.17 -6.84 9.94
N ALA A 67 -10.89 -6.06 9.14
CA ALA A 67 -12.30 -5.77 9.29
C ALA A 67 -13.18 -7.02 9.10
N VAL A 68 -12.91 -7.82 8.06
CA VAL A 68 -13.71 -9.02 7.76
C VAL A 68 -13.65 -10.01 8.91
N ALA A 69 -12.45 -10.27 9.46
CA ALA A 69 -12.29 -11.14 10.62
C ALA A 69 -13.05 -10.60 11.85
N SER A 70 -12.98 -9.29 12.08
CA SER A 70 -13.72 -8.64 13.17
C SER A 70 -15.24 -8.74 13.03
N TRP A 71 -15.79 -8.52 11.83
CA TRP A 71 -17.23 -8.56 11.59
C TRP A 71 -17.81 -9.96 11.63
N THR A 72 -17.02 -10.95 11.21
CA THR A 72 -17.46 -12.36 11.14
C THR A 72 -17.16 -13.14 12.43
N GLY A 73 -16.46 -12.53 13.40
CA GLY A 73 -16.00 -13.21 14.60
C GLY A 73 -14.99 -14.33 14.34
N GLN A 74 -14.38 -14.35 13.15
CA GLN A 74 -13.40 -15.35 12.74
C GLN A 74 -11.99 -14.95 13.16
N ARG A 75 -11.10 -15.94 13.24
CA ARG A 75 -9.69 -15.68 13.49
C ARG A 75 -9.07 -15.01 12.25
N GLY A 76 -8.43 -13.85 12.46
CA GLY A 76 -7.69 -13.16 11.40
C GLY A 76 -6.44 -13.93 10.94
N PHE A 77 -6.01 -13.66 9.71
CA PHE A 77 -4.77 -14.22 9.17
C PHE A 77 -3.54 -13.72 9.93
N ALA A 78 -2.59 -14.62 10.19
CA ALA A 78 -1.31 -14.32 10.86
C ALA A 78 -0.22 -15.29 10.40
N GLY A 79 1.04 -14.86 10.45
CA GLY A 79 2.21 -15.68 10.15
C GLY A 79 2.39 -15.96 8.64
N PRO A 80 2.68 -17.21 8.24
CA PRO A 80 3.04 -17.56 6.86
C PRO A 80 2.09 -17.05 5.76
N PRO A 81 0.75 -17.08 5.92
CA PRO A 81 -0.15 -16.55 4.90
C PRO A 81 0.06 -15.06 4.63
N LEU A 82 0.35 -14.26 5.66
CA LEU A 82 0.64 -12.83 5.48
C LEU A 82 2.03 -12.59 4.90
N MET A 83 3.01 -13.45 5.18
CA MET A 83 4.36 -13.34 4.62
C MET A 83 4.40 -13.64 3.12
N VAL A 84 3.50 -14.48 2.61
CA VAL A 84 3.40 -14.78 1.18
C VAL A 84 2.68 -13.67 0.41
N LEU A 85 1.76 -12.97 1.07
CA LEU A 85 0.93 -11.94 0.43
C LEU A 85 1.63 -10.58 0.34
N VAL A 86 2.56 -10.30 1.25
CA VAL A 86 3.32 -9.05 1.38
C VAL A 86 4.59 -9.11 0.56
#